data_AF-A0AAE3AJ44-F1
#
_entry.id   AF-A0AAE3AJ44-F1
#
_cell.length_a   1.000
_cell.length_b   1.000
_cell.length_c   1.000
_cell.angle_alpha   90.00
_cell.angle_beta   90.00
_cell.angle_gamma   90.00
#
_symmetry.space_group_name_H-M   'P 1'
#
loop_
_entity.id
_entity.type
_entity.pdbx_description
1 polymer ?
#
loop_
_entity_poly.entity_id
_entity_poly.type
_entity_poly.pdbx_seq_one_letter_code
_entity_poly.pdbx_strand_id
1 'polypeptide(L)'
;PPPPPPPPHVRTASSTYTYGNADWPDLLTAYNGKSITYDAIGNPLSDGTWTYGWQHGRQLASMSKTGSSIAYGYNADGKRISKTVNGTTYNYAYLGDTLTDLSWGSNKLHFIRPCASSRPAARRRPHCVQTAKRSPVSDGTAFWPVWVYICFRKSRRLKTSFSL
;
A
#
# COMPACT_ATOMS: atom_id res chain seq x y z
N PRO A 1 -28.50 16.15 -39.94
CA PRO A 1 -28.90 15.14 -38.92
C PRO A 1 -28.00 15.27 -37.70
N PRO A 2 -28.52 15.19 -36.46
CA PRO A 2 -27.67 15.19 -35.28
C PRO A 2 -26.81 13.90 -35.25
N PRO A 3 -25.59 13.95 -34.68
CA PRO A 3 -24.73 12.78 -34.57
C PRO A 3 -25.34 11.73 -33.62
N PRO A 4 -25.08 10.43 -33.86
CA PRO A 4 -25.58 9.37 -32.98
C PRO A 4 -24.95 9.47 -31.58
N PRO A 5 -25.71 9.09 -30.52
CA PRO A 5 -25.21 9.15 -29.15
C PRO A 5 -24.02 8.20 -28.95
N PRO A 6 -23.04 8.56 -28.10
CA PRO A 6 -21.90 7.70 -27.81
C PRO A 6 -22.36 6.40 -27.10
N PRO A 7 -21.72 5.25 -27.38
CA PRO A 7 -22.09 3.99 -26.73
C PRO A 7 -21.83 4.05 -25.22
N PRO A 8 -22.69 3.44 -24.38
CA PRO A 8 -22.51 3.45 -22.94
C PRO A 8 -21.25 2.64 -22.57
N HIS A 9 -20.30 3.30 -21.90
CA HIS A 9 -19.16 2.62 -21.28
C HIS A 9 -19.62 1.92 -20.00
N VAL A 10 -20.30 0.77 -20.13
CA VAL A 10 -20.71 -0.01 -18.95
C VAL A 10 -19.51 -0.79 -18.42
N ARG A 11 -18.86 -0.23 -17.40
CA ARG A 11 -18.12 -1.02 -16.40
C ARG A 11 -18.33 -0.45 -15.01
N THR A 12 -19.56 -0.50 -14.52
CA THR A 12 -19.85 -0.34 -13.08
C THR A 12 -19.61 -1.69 -12.40
N ALA A 13 -18.35 -1.98 -12.10
CA ALA A 13 -18.03 -3.05 -11.14
C ALA A 13 -18.43 -2.54 -9.74
N SER A 14 -19.63 -2.88 -9.29
CA SER A 14 -20.07 -2.60 -7.92
C SER A 14 -19.21 -3.40 -6.95
N SER A 15 -18.52 -2.71 -6.04
CA SER A 15 -17.81 -3.36 -4.95
C SER A 15 -18.72 -3.42 -3.72
N THR A 16 -18.88 -4.61 -3.14
CA THR A 16 -19.71 -4.83 -1.94
C THR A 16 -18.83 -4.87 -0.70
N TYR A 17 -19.22 -4.14 0.35
CA TYR A 17 -18.54 -4.11 1.64
C TYR A 17 -19.51 -4.54 2.72
N THR A 18 -19.09 -5.49 3.58
CA THR A 18 -19.93 -6.03 4.65
C THR A 18 -19.27 -5.77 5.99
N TYR A 19 -20.08 -5.34 6.96
CA TYR A 19 -19.69 -5.11 8.35
C TYR A 19 -20.63 -5.95 9.21
N GLY A 20 -20.11 -6.99 9.86
CA GLY A 20 -20.92 -7.97 10.59
C GLY A 20 -20.41 -8.28 11.99
N ASN A 21 -19.45 -7.49 12.49
CA ASN A 21 -18.89 -7.70 13.82
C ASN A 21 -19.62 -6.82 14.85
N ALA A 22 -20.16 -7.44 15.89
CA ALA A 22 -20.94 -6.74 16.92
C ALA A 22 -20.05 -5.89 17.85
N ASP A 23 -18.83 -6.34 18.14
CA ASP A 23 -17.88 -5.63 19.01
C ASP A 23 -17.12 -4.52 18.26
N TRP A 24 -16.99 -4.66 16.94
CA TRP A 24 -16.24 -3.76 16.07
C TRP A 24 -17.09 -3.32 14.87
N PRO A 25 -17.98 -2.32 15.04
CA PRO A 25 -18.92 -1.91 14.00
C PRO A 25 -18.23 -1.33 12.74
N ASP A 26 -16.98 -0.87 12.86
CA ASP A 26 -16.16 -0.41 11.74
C ASP A 26 -15.25 -1.48 11.12
N LEU A 27 -15.35 -2.74 11.58
CA LEU A 27 -14.58 -3.87 11.04
C LEU A 27 -15.21 -4.39 9.76
N LEU A 28 -14.48 -4.28 8.64
CA LEU A 28 -14.85 -4.88 7.37
C LEU A 28 -14.77 -6.40 7.49
N THR A 29 -15.89 -7.11 7.47
CA THR A 29 -15.89 -8.58 7.60
C THR A 29 -15.92 -9.30 6.26
N ALA A 30 -16.36 -8.65 5.18
CA ALA A 30 -16.27 -9.20 3.84
C ALA A 30 -16.13 -8.12 2.75
N TYR A 31 -15.47 -8.48 1.65
CA TYR A 31 -15.34 -7.66 0.45
C TYR A 31 -15.72 -8.48 -0.79
N ASN A 32 -16.67 -7.98 -1.59
CA ASN A 32 -17.22 -8.68 -2.76
C ASN A 32 -17.68 -10.12 -2.44
N GLY A 33 -18.31 -10.31 -1.27
CA GLY A 33 -18.75 -11.63 -0.80
C GLY A 33 -17.65 -12.55 -0.29
N LYS A 34 -16.36 -12.14 -0.35
CA LYS A 34 -15.25 -12.88 0.25
C LYS A 34 -15.04 -12.47 1.69
N SER A 35 -15.09 -13.45 2.59
CA SER A 35 -14.89 -13.21 4.02
C SER A 35 -13.44 -12.84 4.33
N ILE A 36 -13.26 -11.93 5.27
CA ILE A 36 -11.95 -11.52 5.78
C ILE A 36 -11.80 -12.10 7.19
N THR A 37 -10.72 -12.84 7.41
CA THR A 37 -10.38 -13.39 8.74
C THR A 37 -9.40 -12.48 9.46
N TYR A 38 -9.45 -12.48 10.78
CA TYR A 38 -8.68 -11.56 11.62
C TYR A 38 -8.00 -12.30 12.78
N ASP A 39 -6.88 -11.77 13.26
CA ASP A 39 -6.29 -12.18 14.53
C ASP A 39 -7.00 -11.53 15.73
N ALA A 40 -6.60 -11.90 16.95
CA ALA A 40 -7.19 -11.41 18.19
C ALA A 40 -7.07 -9.88 18.39
N ILE A 41 -6.14 -9.21 17.71
CA ILE A 41 -5.96 -7.74 17.77
C ILE A 41 -6.57 -7.02 16.55
N GLY A 42 -7.23 -7.78 15.67
CA GLY A 42 -7.96 -7.33 14.49
C GLY A 42 -7.06 -6.99 13.31
N ASN A 43 -5.91 -7.65 13.16
CA ASN A 43 -5.17 -7.63 11.90
C ASN A 43 -5.75 -8.66 10.93
N PRO A 44 -5.96 -8.31 9.65
CA PRO A 44 -6.50 -9.25 8.67
C PRO A 44 -5.47 -10.37 8.39
N LEU A 45 -5.87 -11.62 8.53
CA LEU A 45 -5.07 -12.81 8.23
C LEU A 45 -5.30 -13.31 6.81
N SER A 46 -6.52 -13.20 6.30
CA SER A 46 -6.85 -13.48 4.90
C SER A 46 -8.05 -12.67 4.43
N ASP A 47 -8.10 -12.34 3.14
CA ASP A 47 -9.26 -11.73 2.48
C ASP A 47 -9.96 -12.69 1.47
N GLY A 48 -9.64 -13.99 1.56
CA GLY A 48 -10.07 -15.01 0.61
C GLY A 48 -9.29 -15.04 -0.71
N THR A 49 -8.31 -14.16 -0.90
CA THR A 49 -7.41 -14.14 -2.07
C THR A 49 -5.95 -14.10 -1.64
N TRP A 50 -5.64 -13.24 -0.68
CA TRP A 50 -4.35 -13.06 -0.05
C TRP A 50 -4.37 -13.59 1.37
N THR A 51 -3.20 -14.03 1.81
CA THR A 51 -2.88 -14.36 3.20
C THR A 51 -1.84 -13.36 3.68
N TYR A 52 -1.93 -12.94 4.94
CA TYR A 52 -1.08 -11.90 5.52
C TYR A 52 -0.37 -12.43 6.77
N GLY A 53 0.92 -12.15 6.88
CA GLY A 53 1.74 -12.42 8.06
C GLY A 53 2.09 -11.13 8.79
N TRP A 54 1.85 -11.10 10.10
CA TRP A 54 2.10 -9.95 10.96
C TRP A 54 3.19 -10.27 11.97
N GLN A 55 4.00 -9.26 12.30
CA GLN A 55 5.01 -9.32 13.34
C GLN A 55 4.92 -8.05 14.20
N HIS A 56 5.54 -8.09 15.38
CA HIS A 56 5.62 -6.96 16.31
C HIS A 56 4.26 -6.24 16.50
N GLY A 57 3.19 -7.02 16.64
CA GLY A 57 1.81 -6.55 16.74
C GLY A 57 1.19 -6.21 15.39
N ARG A 58 1.47 -5.01 14.84
CA ARG A 58 0.79 -4.48 13.64
C ARG A 58 1.73 -4.22 12.46
N GLN A 59 2.90 -4.84 12.46
CA GLN A 59 3.87 -4.69 11.38
C GLN A 59 3.65 -5.81 10.37
N LEU A 60 3.22 -5.48 9.15
CA LEU A 60 3.00 -6.46 8.09
C LEU A 60 4.35 -7.01 7.62
N ALA A 61 4.62 -8.28 7.91
CA ALA A 61 5.85 -9.00 7.57
C ALA A 61 5.78 -9.62 6.18
N SER A 62 4.64 -10.20 5.82
CA SER A 62 4.48 -10.90 4.54
C SER A 62 3.05 -10.85 4.02
N MET A 63 2.90 -11.05 2.71
CA MET A 63 1.62 -11.33 2.08
C MET A 63 1.81 -12.26 0.88
N SER A 64 0.92 -13.22 0.70
CA SER A 64 1.01 -14.21 -0.37
C SER A 64 -0.34 -14.58 -0.95
N LYS A 65 -0.37 -14.89 -2.24
CA LYS A 65 -1.48 -15.51 -2.96
C LYS A 65 -0.91 -16.52 -3.96
N THR A 66 -1.77 -17.30 -4.59
CA THR A 66 -1.37 -18.15 -5.71
C THR A 66 -0.62 -17.34 -6.78
N GLY A 67 0.63 -17.73 -7.07
CA GLY A 67 1.48 -17.08 -8.06
C GLY A 67 2.10 -15.74 -7.63
N SER A 68 1.95 -15.30 -6.37
CA SER A 68 2.64 -14.10 -5.88
C SER A 68 2.96 -14.13 -4.39
N SER A 69 4.18 -13.76 -4.03
CA SER A 69 4.63 -13.62 -2.65
C SER A 69 5.38 -12.30 -2.44
N ILE A 70 5.09 -11.65 -1.32
CA ILE A 70 5.73 -10.42 -0.90
C ILE A 70 6.19 -10.57 0.55
N ALA A 71 7.44 -10.18 0.82
CA ALA A 71 7.99 -10.07 2.16
C ALA A 71 8.48 -8.64 2.40
N TYR A 72 8.43 -8.18 3.65
CA TYR A 72 8.86 -6.85 4.06
C TYR A 72 9.85 -6.96 5.22
N GLY A 73 10.96 -6.22 5.12
CA GLY A 73 11.91 -6.04 6.21
C GLY A 73 11.81 -4.65 6.81
N TYR A 74 12.01 -4.56 8.12
CA TYR A 74 11.95 -3.30 8.87
C TYR A 74 13.20 -3.14 9.74
N ASN A 75 13.60 -1.90 10.01
CA ASN A 75 14.62 -1.59 11.01
C ASN A 75 14.01 -1.55 12.43
N ALA A 76 14.85 -1.32 13.44
CA ALA A 76 14.43 -1.20 14.84
C ALA A 76 13.40 -0.07 15.09
N ASP A 77 13.47 1.02 14.31
CA ASP A 77 12.51 2.12 14.37
C ASP A 77 11.17 1.80 13.68
N GLY A 78 11.02 0.61 13.10
CA GLY A 78 9.84 0.19 12.36
C GLY A 78 9.70 0.82 10.96
N LYS A 79 10.77 1.42 10.42
CA LYS A 79 10.85 1.86 9.02
C LYS A 79 11.11 0.67 8.12
N ARG A 80 10.41 0.61 6.99
CA ARG A 80 10.57 -0.46 6.01
C ARG A 80 11.89 -0.29 5.25
N ILE A 81 12.81 -1.23 5.41
CA ILE A 81 14.13 -1.22 4.77
C ILE A 81 14.22 -2.17 3.57
N SER A 82 13.31 -3.14 3.46
CA SER A 82 13.25 -4.00 2.28
C SER A 82 11.82 -4.41 1.92
N LYS A 83 11.64 -4.74 0.64
CA LYS A 83 10.46 -5.39 0.08
C LYS A 83 10.92 -6.42 -0.94
N THR A 84 10.62 -7.69 -0.73
CA THR A 84 10.89 -8.75 -1.71
C THR A 84 9.58 -9.13 -2.38
N VAL A 85 9.55 -9.14 -3.71
CA VAL A 85 8.38 -9.53 -4.51
C VAL A 85 8.80 -10.63 -5.45
N ASN A 86 8.22 -11.82 -5.33
CA ASN A 86 8.50 -12.95 -6.23
C ASN A 86 10.01 -13.17 -6.43
N GLY A 87 10.79 -13.07 -5.35
CA GLY A 87 12.26 -13.20 -5.36
C GLY A 87 13.05 -11.92 -5.71
N THR A 88 12.40 -10.87 -6.24
CA THR A 88 13.07 -9.58 -6.48
C THR A 88 13.05 -8.71 -5.24
N THR A 89 14.22 -8.43 -4.67
CA THR A 89 14.36 -7.57 -3.49
C THR A 89 14.60 -6.12 -3.86
N TYR A 90 13.81 -5.24 -3.26
CA TYR A 90 13.92 -3.80 -3.30
C TYR A 90 14.37 -3.30 -1.93
N ASN A 91 15.44 -2.52 -1.87
CA ASN A 91 16.01 -1.98 -0.64
C ASN A 91 15.76 -0.49 -0.53
N TYR A 92 15.43 -0.02 0.66
CA TYR A 92 15.12 1.37 0.96
C TYR A 92 16.21 1.96 1.86
N ALA A 93 16.82 3.06 1.44
CA ALA A 93 17.80 3.80 2.24
C ALA A 93 17.22 5.12 2.71
N TYR A 94 17.55 5.48 3.96
CA TYR A 94 17.02 6.68 4.61
C TYR A 94 18.14 7.60 5.10
N LEU A 95 17.91 8.91 5.00
CA LEU A 95 18.66 9.95 5.69
C LEU A 95 17.74 10.56 6.76
N GLY A 96 17.93 10.15 8.01
CA GLY A 96 16.97 10.41 9.08
C GLY A 96 15.61 9.76 8.79
N ASP A 97 14.55 10.56 8.70
CA ASP A 97 13.20 10.11 8.33
C ASP A 97 12.93 10.17 6.81
N THR A 98 13.92 10.59 6.03
CA THR A 98 13.77 10.80 4.59
C THR A 98 14.15 9.57 3.81
N LEU A 99 13.27 9.02 2.98
CA LEU A 99 13.67 8.03 1.97
C LEU A 99 14.52 8.73 0.90
N THR A 100 15.78 8.31 0.75
CA THR A 100 16.71 8.89 -0.23
C THR A 100 16.96 7.97 -1.40
N ASP A 101 16.90 6.65 -1.21
CA ASP A 101 17.23 5.71 -2.27
C ASP A 101 16.34 4.47 -2.26
N LEU A 102 16.03 3.97 -3.45
CA LEU A 102 15.45 2.65 -3.70
C LEU A 102 16.37 1.88 -4.65
N SER A 103 16.85 0.69 -4.28
CA SER A 103 17.69 -0.14 -5.15
C SER A 103 17.14 -1.54 -5.35
N TRP A 104 17.36 -2.12 -6.53
CA TRP A 104 17.05 -3.52 -6.85
C TRP A 104 17.98 -4.03 -7.95
N GLY A 105 18.68 -5.14 -7.70
CA GLY A 105 19.77 -5.59 -8.59
C GLY A 105 20.77 -4.45 -8.84
N SER A 106 21.06 -4.16 -10.10
CA SER A 106 21.93 -3.05 -10.52
C SER A 106 21.21 -1.69 -10.65
N ASN A 107 19.90 -1.64 -10.42
CA ASN A 107 19.12 -0.41 -10.58
C ASN A 107 19.05 0.36 -9.26
N LYS A 108 19.03 1.69 -9.36
CA LYS A 108 18.89 2.61 -8.23
C LYS A 108 18.07 3.82 -8.62
N LEU A 109 17.06 4.16 -7.83
CA LEU A 109 16.36 5.44 -7.87
C LEU A 109 16.85 6.27 -6.69
N HIS A 110 17.30 7.49 -6.98
CA HIS A 110 17.70 8.47 -5.99
C HIS A 110 16.65 9.58 -5.91
N PHE A 111 16.10 9.80 -4.72
CA PHE A 111 15.09 10.81 -4.45
C PHE A 111 15.76 12.11 -4.03
N ILE A 112 15.92 13.04 -4.98
CA ILE A 112 16.43 14.37 -4.68
C ILE A 112 15.31 15.17 -4.02
N ARG A 113 15.47 15.48 -2.73
CA ARG A 113 14.63 16.50 -2.10
C ARG A 113 15.11 17.88 -2.58
N PRO A 114 14.25 18.72 -3.18
CA PRO A 114 14.61 20.12 -3.38
C PRO A 114 14.79 20.75 -1.99
N CYS A 115 15.97 21.30 -1.70
CA CYS A 115 16.13 22.13 -0.51
C CYS A 115 15.09 23.27 -0.56
N ALA A 116 14.63 23.75 0.59
CA ALA A 116 13.63 24.82 0.63
C ALA A 116 14.08 26.11 -0.09
N SER A 117 15.38 26.27 -0.38
CA SER A 117 15.95 27.37 -1.17
C SER A 117 16.03 27.12 -2.68
N SER A 118 15.65 25.95 -3.18
CA SER A 118 15.69 25.61 -4.62
C SER A 118 14.31 25.57 -5.28
N ARG A 119 13.50 26.63 -5.09
CA ARG A 119 12.47 27.01 -6.09
C ARG A 119 13.02 28.08 -7.03
N PRO A 120 13.81 27.75 -8.07
CA PRO A 120 14.01 28.69 -9.15
C PRO A 120 12.73 28.72 -10.00
N ALA A 121 12.11 29.89 -10.04
CA ALA A 121 11.22 30.22 -11.15
C ALA A 121 11.99 30.08 -12.47
N ALA A 122 11.30 29.61 -13.50
CA ALA A 122 11.74 29.53 -14.90
C ALA A 122 12.58 28.30 -15.32
N ARG A 123 11.90 27.47 -16.12
CA ARG A 123 12.36 26.70 -17.30
C ARG A 123 13.74 26.04 -17.22
N ARG A 124 13.72 24.71 -17.01
CA ARG A 124 14.47 23.78 -17.86
C ARG A 124 13.59 22.58 -18.21
N ARG A 125 13.53 22.24 -19.50
CA ARG A 125 12.75 21.11 -20.03
C ARG A 125 13.39 19.76 -19.67
N PRO A 126 12.59 18.69 -19.64
CA PRO A 126 12.76 17.60 -18.69
C PRO A 126 13.64 16.50 -19.28
N HIS A 127 14.80 16.24 -18.68
CA HIS A 127 15.48 14.98 -18.88
C HIS A 127 14.98 14.00 -17.84
N CYS A 128 13.99 13.22 -18.29
CA CYS A 128 13.63 11.92 -17.78
C CYS A 128 13.32 11.87 -16.27
N VAL A 129 12.09 12.29 -15.94
CA VAL A 129 11.30 11.52 -14.99
C VAL A 129 11.30 10.11 -15.55
N GLN A 130 12.16 9.22 -15.06
CA GLN A 130 11.91 7.80 -15.25
C GLN A 130 10.56 7.59 -14.61
N THR A 131 9.56 7.45 -15.49
CA THR A 131 8.23 6.98 -15.17
C THR A 131 8.45 5.88 -14.17
N ALA A 132 8.19 6.15 -12.89
CA ALA A 132 8.24 5.15 -11.87
C ALA A 132 7.23 4.13 -12.36
N LYS A 133 7.71 3.05 -13.00
CA LYS A 133 6.87 1.91 -13.32
C LYS A 133 6.22 1.64 -11.98
N ARG A 134 4.89 1.78 -11.93
CA ARG A 134 4.05 1.39 -10.80
C ARG A 134 4.75 0.21 -10.13
N SER A 135 5.07 0.33 -8.84
CA SER A 135 5.65 -0.78 -8.08
C SER A 135 4.92 -2.06 -8.54
N PRO A 136 5.62 -3.09 -9.04
CA PRO A 136 5.03 -4.12 -9.92
C PRO A 136 4.03 -5.07 -9.22
N VAL A 137 3.43 -4.64 -8.12
CA VAL A 137 2.40 -5.37 -7.38
C VAL A 137 1.21 -4.49 -7.02
N SER A 138 1.00 -3.35 -7.69
CA SER A 138 -0.32 -2.74 -7.70
C SER A 138 -1.23 -3.52 -8.66
N ASP A 139 -1.52 -4.78 -8.34
CA ASP A 139 -2.74 -5.42 -8.86
C ASP A 139 -3.90 -4.63 -8.24
N GLY A 140 -4.34 -3.61 -8.98
CA GLY A 140 -5.24 -2.54 -8.53
C GLY A 140 -6.62 -3.00 -8.06
N THR A 141 -6.87 -4.31 -8.02
CA THR A 141 -8.13 -4.93 -7.64
C THR A 141 -8.14 -5.48 -6.21
N ALA A 142 -6.98 -5.81 -5.62
CA ALA A 142 -6.90 -6.38 -4.26
C ALA A 142 -6.06 -5.53 -3.29
N PHE A 143 -5.17 -4.68 -3.80
CA PHE A 143 -4.31 -3.85 -2.96
C PHE A 143 -5.05 -2.68 -2.30
N TRP A 144 -6.31 -2.39 -2.66
CA TRP A 144 -7.00 -1.18 -2.20
C TRP A 144 -7.88 -1.36 -0.95
N PRO A 145 -8.79 -2.34 -0.83
CA PRO A 145 -9.75 -2.35 0.28
C PRO A 145 -9.09 -2.69 1.63
N VAL A 146 -8.31 -3.78 1.66
CA VAL A 146 -7.65 -4.25 2.88
C VAL A 146 -6.47 -3.35 3.26
N TRP A 147 -5.72 -2.83 2.28
CA TRP A 147 -4.64 -1.89 2.56
C TRP A 147 -5.16 -0.54 3.05
N VAL A 148 -6.26 -0.02 2.49
CA VAL A 148 -6.93 1.18 3.02
C VAL A 148 -7.34 0.91 4.46
N TYR A 149 -7.91 -0.26 4.79
CA TYR A 149 -8.24 -0.62 6.17
C TYR A 149 -6.99 -0.69 7.09
N ILE A 150 -5.91 -1.34 6.65
CA ILE A 150 -4.62 -1.44 7.37
C ILE A 150 -4.03 -0.04 7.61
N CYS A 151 -4.01 0.83 6.61
CA CYS A 151 -3.52 2.20 6.71
C CYS A 151 -4.43 3.07 7.59
N PHE A 152 -5.74 2.95 7.44
CA PHE A 152 -6.72 3.79 8.11
C PHE A 152 -6.78 3.52 9.63
N ARG A 153 -6.70 2.25 10.06
CA ARG A 153 -6.60 1.91 11.49
C ARG A 153 -5.26 2.35 12.09
N LYS A 154 -4.16 2.29 11.33
CA LYS A 154 -2.84 2.82 11.75
C LYS A 154 -2.90 4.34 11.98
N SER A 155 -3.66 5.08 11.15
CA SER A 155 -3.84 6.53 11.29
C SER A 155 -4.79 6.95 12.43
N ARG A 156 -5.79 6.13 12.79
CA ARG A 156 -6.69 6.45 13.92
C ARG A 156 -6.08 6.22 15.31
N ARG A 157 -5.06 5.36 15.44
CA ARG A 157 -4.28 5.25 16.70
C ARG A 157 -3.27 6.38 16.92
N LEU A 158 -2.94 7.17 15.89
CA LEU A 158 -2.14 8.39 16.06
C LEU A 158 -2.96 9.58 16.59
N LYS A 159 -4.29 9.42 16.77
CA LYS A 159 -5.17 10.43 17.40
C LYS A 159 -5.74 10.00 18.75
N THR A 160 -5.28 8.87 19.29
CA THR A 160 -5.58 8.44 20.67
C THR A 160 -4.28 8.34 21.47
N SER A 161 -3.53 9.44 21.49
CA SER A 161 -2.72 9.77 22.65
C SER A 161 -3.40 10.96 23.32
N PHE A 162 -4.35 10.65 24.19
CA PHE A 162 -4.89 11.60 25.15
C PHE A 162 -4.77 10.94 26.53
N SER A 163 -4.00 11.61 27.37
CA SER A 163 -3.83 11.52 28.84
C SER A 163 -3.72 10.16 29.51
N LEU A 164 -2.61 9.99 30.23
CA LEU A 164 -2.66 10.12 31.69
C LEU A 164 -1.90 11.40 32.07
#